data_AF-A0A812RF45-F1
#
_entry.id   AF-A0A812RF45-F1
#
_cell.length_a   1.000
_cell.length_b   1.000
_cell.length_c   1.000
_cell.angle_alpha   90.00
_cell.angle_beta   90.00
_cell.angle_gamma   90.00
#
_symmetry.space_group_name_H-M   'P 1'
#
loop_
_entity.id
_entity.type
_entity.pdbx_description
1 polymer ?
#
loop_
_entity_poly.entity_id
_entity_poly.type
_entity_poly.pdbx_seq_one_letter_code
_entity_poly.pdbx_strand_id
1 'polypeptide(L)'
;MDEARDDFALAACLGRIDTVRSLLDAGMRADTLVCDHKSMTMLMVARLRGQVDVVELLIERDAALDTVWRPYSRTVLQLASRLSHLSVAKLLLCKRADPHLLDVRGRTALMIEGMRALMWACAGAHVDIARELLVAGAVVNALDEKGMTALMYTAANGSLSTVR
;
A
#
# COMPACT_ATOMS: atom_id res chain seq x y z
N MET A 1 -11.58 -26.93 -1.45
CA MET A 1 -11.88 -25.54 -1.04
C MET A 1 -10.73 -24.60 -1.33
N ASP A 2 -9.48 -25.08 -1.36
CA ASP A 2 -8.31 -24.23 -1.67
C ASP A 2 -8.17 -23.91 -3.18
N GLU A 3 -8.50 -24.82 -4.09
CA GLU A 3 -8.47 -24.55 -5.55
C GLU A 3 -9.33 -23.34 -5.96
N ALA A 4 -10.55 -23.23 -5.44
CA ALA A 4 -11.42 -22.09 -5.74
C ALA A 4 -10.86 -20.76 -5.21
N ARG A 5 -10.09 -20.79 -4.11
CA ARG A 5 -9.41 -19.60 -3.57
C ARG A 5 -8.19 -19.24 -4.41
N ASP A 6 -7.42 -20.24 -4.82
CA ASP A 6 -6.24 -20.07 -5.66
C ASP A 6 -6.62 -19.55 -7.06
N ASP A 7 -7.67 -20.10 -7.66
CA ASP A 7 -8.25 -19.62 -8.92
C ASP A 7 -8.74 -18.18 -8.80
N PHE A 8 -9.36 -17.84 -7.66
CA PHE A 8 -9.80 -16.49 -7.35
C PHE A 8 -8.59 -15.54 -7.23
N ALA A 9 -7.54 -15.89 -6.49
CA ALA A 9 -6.29 -15.10 -6.48
C ALA A 9 -5.71 -14.94 -7.88
N LEU A 10 -5.66 -16.02 -8.66
CA LEU A 10 -5.06 -16.00 -9.98
C LEU A 10 -5.84 -15.05 -10.90
N ALA A 11 -7.17 -15.08 -10.85
CA ALA A 11 -8.03 -14.13 -11.56
C ALA A 11 -7.73 -12.67 -11.20
N ALA A 12 -7.60 -12.34 -9.92
CA ALA A 12 -7.16 -11.01 -9.44
C ALA A 12 -5.66 -10.73 -9.61
N CYS A 13 -4.84 -11.73 -9.91
CA CYS A 13 -3.44 -11.56 -10.29
C CYS A 13 -3.31 -11.26 -11.78
N LEU A 14 -4.29 -11.68 -12.59
CA LEU A 14 -4.30 -11.59 -14.04
C LEU A 14 -5.22 -10.49 -14.59
N GLY A 15 -6.08 -9.89 -13.78
CA GLY A 15 -6.97 -8.80 -14.21
C GLY A 15 -8.23 -9.31 -14.87
N ARG A 16 -8.60 -10.56 -14.60
CA ARG A 16 -9.74 -11.21 -15.23
C ARG A 16 -11.03 -10.83 -14.48
N ILE A 17 -11.48 -9.60 -14.70
CA ILE A 17 -12.64 -9.00 -14.02
C ILE A 17 -13.88 -9.90 -14.15
N ASP A 18 -14.12 -10.49 -15.33
CA ASP A 18 -15.28 -11.36 -15.56
C ASP A 18 -15.26 -12.61 -14.68
N THR A 19 -14.09 -13.22 -14.51
CA THR A 19 -13.93 -14.40 -13.64
C THR A 19 -14.03 -14.01 -12.17
N VAL A 20 -13.49 -12.86 -11.76
CA VAL A 20 -13.63 -12.35 -10.40
C VAL A 20 -15.10 -12.08 -10.09
N ARG A 21 -15.83 -11.43 -11.02
CA ARG A 21 -17.26 -11.16 -10.91
C ARG A 21 -18.06 -12.45 -10.78
N SER A 22 -17.82 -13.42 -11.66
CA SER A 22 -18.51 -14.71 -11.65
C SER A 22 -18.29 -15.47 -10.34
N LEU A 23 -17.08 -15.42 -9.79
CA LEU A 23 -16.75 -16.08 -8.52
C LEU A 23 -17.40 -15.38 -7.33
N LEU A 24 -17.48 -14.04 -7.32
CA LEU A 24 -18.22 -13.27 -6.32
C LEU A 24 -19.73 -13.53 -6.41
N ASP A 25 -20.27 -13.64 -7.62
CA ASP A 25 -21.68 -13.96 -7.85
C ASP A 25 -22.01 -15.42 -7.45
N ALA A 26 -21.03 -16.33 -7.52
CA ALA A 26 -21.13 -17.70 -7.02
C ALA A 26 -21.13 -17.79 -5.48
N GLY A 27 -21.05 -16.66 -4.77
CA GLY A 27 -21.11 -16.58 -3.31
C GLY A 27 -19.75 -16.49 -2.61
N MET A 28 -18.65 -16.32 -3.35
CA MET A 28 -17.35 -16.04 -2.74
C MET A 28 -17.36 -14.65 -2.08
N ARG A 29 -16.80 -14.55 -0.88
CA ARG A 29 -16.64 -13.27 -0.18
C ARG A 29 -15.42 -12.55 -0.72
N ALA A 30 -15.51 -11.24 -0.94
CA ALA A 30 -14.37 -10.43 -1.36
C ALA A 30 -13.19 -10.47 -0.34
N ASP A 31 -13.52 -10.76 0.92
CA ASP A 31 -12.58 -10.91 2.05
C ASP A 31 -11.95 -12.29 2.18
N THR A 32 -12.11 -13.14 1.18
CA THR A 32 -11.52 -14.46 1.20
C THR A 32 -10.00 -14.33 1.31
N LEU A 33 -9.44 -14.94 2.35
CA LEU A 33 -8.00 -15.07 2.52
C LEU A 33 -7.48 -16.03 1.47
N VAL A 34 -6.54 -15.56 0.67
CA VAL A 34 -5.96 -16.33 -0.42
C VAL A 34 -4.59 -16.89 -0.08
N CYS A 35 -3.96 -16.33 0.95
CA CYS A 35 -2.80 -16.96 1.59
C CYS A 35 -2.97 -16.84 3.10
N ASP A 36 -3.43 -17.93 3.72
CA ASP A 36 -3.66 -17.99 5.17
C ASP A 36 -2.39 -17.65 5.94
N HIS A 37 -1.24 -18.20 5.57
CA HIS A 37 0.04 -17.94 6.23
C HIS A 37 0.45 -16.45 6.28
N LYS A 38 0.00 -15.63 5.32
CA LYS A 38 0.30 -14.19 5.25
C LYS A 38 -0.89 -13.29 5.56
N SER A 39 -2.08 -13.85 5.77
CA SER A 39 -3.35 -13.12 5.82
C SER A 39 -3.51 -12.17 4.62
N MET A 40 -3.16 -12.64 3.42
CA MET A 40 -3.35 -11.86 2.20
C MET A 40 -4.77 -12.03 1.69
N THR A 41 -5.49 -10.92 1.59
CA THR A 41 -6.79 -10.85 0.92
C THR A 41 -6.60 -10.67 -0.58
N MET A 42 -7.61 -11.02 -1.37
CA MET A 42 -7.62 -10.78 -2.82
C MET A 42 -7.36 -9.30 -3.17
N LEU A 43 -7.92 -8.37 -2.39
CA LEU A 43 -7.71 -6.94 -2.57
C LEU A 43 -6.21 -6.56 -2.52
N MET A 44 -5.44 -7.19 -1.63
CA MET A 44 -3.99 -6.99 -1.55
C MET A 44 -3.26 -7.54 -2.79
N VAL A 45 -3.71 -8.68 -3.32
CA VAL A 45 -3.15 -9.32 -4.52
C VAL A 45 -3.39 -8.47 -5.77
N ALA A 46 -4.65 -8.07 -6.01
CA ALA A 46 -5.02 -7.19 -7.13
C ALA A 46 -4.23 -5.87 -7.08
N ARG A 47 -4.11 -5.30 -5.87
CA ARG A 47 -3.32 -4.09 -5.63
C ARG A 47 -1.84 -4.27 -5.97
N LEU A 48 -1.22 -5.42 -5.66
CA LEU A 48 0.20 -5.68 -5.97
C LEU A 48 0.48 -5.65 -7.47
N ARG A 49 -0.50 -6.04 -8.30
CA ARG A 49 -0.42 -6.01 -9.76
C ARG A 49 -0.92 -4.70 -10.37
N GLY A 50 -1.41 -3.76 -9.56
CA GLY A 50 -1.93 -2.48 -10.03
C GLY A 50 -3.26 -2.60 -10.77
N GLN A 51 -4.03 -3.67 -10.52
CA GLN A 51 -5.31 -3.92 -11.19
C GLN A 51 -6.42 -3.09 -10.56
N VAL A 52 -6.51 -1.83 -11.00
CA VAL A 52 -7.47 -0.86 -10.47
C VAL A 52 -8.90 -1.36 -10.63
N ASP A 53 -9.26 -1.91 -11.78
CA ASP A 53 -10.63 -2.37 -12.06
C ASP A 53 -11.06 -3.54 -11.15
N VAL A 54 -10.14 -4.48 -10.88
CA VAL A 54 -10.40 -5.59 -9.95
C VAL A 54 -10.50 -5.07 -8.52
N VAL A 55 -9.64 -4.13 -8.13
CA VAL A 55 -9.70 -3.47 -6.82
C VAL A 55 -11.03 -2.74 -6.65
N GLU A 56 -11.49 -2.02 -7.67
CA GLU A 56 -12.77 -1.31 -7.65
C GLU A 56 -13.94 -2.28 -7.46
N LEU A 57 -13.99 -3.34 -8.27
CA LEU A 57 -15.04 -4.36 -8.18
C LEU A 57 -15.06 -5.04 -6.81
N LEU A 58 -13.90 -5.33 -6.23
CA LEU A 58 -13.82 -5.93 -4.90
C LEU A 58 -14.36 -4.99 -3.83
N ILE A 59 -14.07 -3.70 -3.93
CA ILE A 59 -14.56 -2.71 -2.97
C ILE A 59 -16.05 -2.45 -3.15
N GLU A 60 -16.58 -2.52 -4.38
CA GLU A 60 -18.03 -2.52 -4.64
C GLU A 60 -18.75 -3.71 -4.01
N ARG A 61 -18.05 -4.82 -3.76
CA ARG A 61 -18.56 -6.02 -3.08
C ARG A 61 -18.18 -6.07 -1.60
N ASP A 62 -18.05 -4.90 -0.98
CA ASP A 62 -17.78 -4.70 0.44
C ASP A 62 -16.50 -5.40 0.95
N ALA A 63 -15.44 -5.43 0.14
CA ALA A 63 -14.14 -5.89 0.62
C ALA A 63 -13.65 -5.05 1.82
N ALA A 64 -13.23 -5.73 2.88
CA ALA A 64 -12.61 -5.18 4.07
C ALA A 64 -11.28 -4.49 3.75
N LEU A 65 -11.33 -3.17 3.81
CA LEU A 65 -10.19 -2.27 3.57
C LEU A 65 -9.17 -2.29 4.71
N ASP A 66 -9.64 -2.60 5.92
CA ASP A 66 -8.86 -2.59 7.16
C ASP A 66 -8.15 -3.92 7.42
N THR A 67 -8.16 -4.82 6.41
CA THR A 67 -7.43 -6.09 6.49
C THR A 67 -5.93 -5.84 6.63
N VAL A 68 -5.32 -6.56 7.59
CA VAL A 68 -3.90 -6.42 7.92
C VAL A 68 -3.08 -7.58 7.37
N TRP A 69 -2.03 -7.24 6.64
CA TRP A 69 -1.01 -8.17 6.20
C TRP A 69 -0.13 -8.55 7.38
N ARG A 70 -0.26 -9.80 7.83
CA ARG A 70 0.34 -10.30 9.09
C ARG A 70 1.82 -9.99 9.28
N PRO A 71 2.71 -10.19 8.27
CA PRO A 71 4.15 -10.03 8.47
C PRO A 71 4.59 -8.65 9.00
N TYR A 72 3.80 -7.59 8.77
CA TYR A 72 4.12 -6.24 9.27
C TYR A 72 2.89 -5.50 9.80
N SER A 73 1.79 -6.20 10.07
CA SER A 73 0.48 -5.63 10.43
C SER A 73 0.09 -4.44 9.55
N ARG A 74 0.22 -4.60 8.22
CA ARG A 74 0.01 -3.49 7.30
C ARG A 74 -1.33 -3.54 6.60
N THR A 75 -2.02 -2.42 6.55
CA THR A 75 -3.29 -2.30 5.84
C THR A 75 -3.10 -2.24 4.32
N VAL A 76 -4.17 -2.50 3.57
CA VAL A 76 -4.15 -2.38 2.10
C VAL A 76 -3.75 -0.98 1.68
N LEU A 77 -4.19 0.06 2.39
CA LEU A 77 -3.83 1.46 2.12
C LEU A 77 -2.34 1.75 2.36
N GLN A 78 -1.78 1.26 3.47
CA GLN A 78 -0.34 1.37 3.75
C GLN A 78 0.50 0.60 2.70
N LEU A 79 0.02 -0.56 2.26
CA LEU A 79 0.65 -1.32 1.18
C LEU A 79 0.59 -0.57 -0.15
N ALA A 80 -0.60 -0.05 -0.51
CA ALA A 80 -0.85 0.78 -1.70
C ALA A 80 0.14 1.96 -1.76
N SER A 81 0.33 2.59 -0.61
CA SER A 81 1.23 3.72 -0.45
C SER A 81 2.69 3.36 -0.74
N ARG A 82 3.11 2.16 -0.35
CA ARG A 82 4.50 1.71 -0.49
C ARG A 82 4.96 1.48 -1.93
N LEU A 83 4.09 1.09 -2.86
CA LEU A 83 4.51 0.85 -4.26
C LEU A 83 4.15 2.01 -5.19
N SER A 84 3.83 3.20 -4.67
CA SER A 84 3.46 4.36 -5.48
C SER A 84 2.22 4.13 -6.37
N HIS A 85 1.31 3.22 -5.96
CA HIS A 85 0.08 2.96 -6.71
C HIS A 85 -0.98 4.00 -6.33
N LEU A 86 -0.72 5.25 -6.75
CA LEU A 86 -1.47 6.43 -6.34
C LEU A 86 -2.97 6.31 -6.68
N SER A 87 -3.30 5.71 -7.83
CA SER A 87 -4.68 5.45 -8.25
C SER A 87 -5.42 4.53 -7.28
N VAL A 88 -4.76 3.45 -6.83
CA VAL A 88 -5.34 2.51 -5.86
C VAL A 88 -5.47 3.16 -4.48
N ALA A 89 -4.47 3.92 -4.04
CA ALA A 89 -4.53 4.65 -2.77
C ALA A 89 -5.67 5.68 -2.75
N LYS A 90 -5.85 6.45 -3.84
CA LYS A 90 -6.97 7.37 -4.00
C LYS A 90 -8.32 6.65 -3.94
N LEU A 91 -8.45 5.52 -4.62
CA LEU A 91 -9.68 4.74 -4.62
C LEU A 91 -10.02 4.22 -3.22
N LEU A 92 -9.03 3.69 -2.50
CA LEU A 92 -9.19 3.25 -1.11
C LEU A 92 -9.60 4.39 -0.17
N LEU A 93 -9.02 5.58 -0.32
CA LEU A 93 -9.40 6.77 0.45
C LEU A 93 -10.82 7.25 0.13
N CYS A 94 -11.20 7.26 -1.15
CA CYS A 94 -12.57 7.58 -1.57
C CYS A 94 -13.60 6.62 -0.95
N LYS A 95 -13.20 5.37 -0.70
CA LYS A 95 -14.04 4.33 -0.12
C LYS A 95 -13.92 4.24 1.41
N ARG A 96 -13.37 5.28 2.05
CA ARG A 96 -13.24 5.44 3.52
C ARG A 96 -12.34 4.40 4.19
N ALA A 97 -11.31 3.89 3.51
CA ALA A 97 -10.25 3.16 4.19
C ALA A 97 -9.64 4.03 5.30
N ASP A 98 -9.46 3.49 6.51
CA ASP A 98 -8.92 4.28 7.63
C ASP A 98 -7.42 4.58 7.43
N PRO A 99 -7.04 5.85 7.22
CA PRO A 99 -5.64 6.23 7.04
C PRO A 99 -4.87 6.28 8.36
N HIS A 100 -5.55 6.26 9.50
CA HIS A 100 -4.98 6.39 10.84
C HIS A 100 -4.56 5.05 11.45
N LEU A 101 -4.85 3.93 10.78
CA LEU A 101 -4.37 2.62 11.19
C LEU A 101 -2.84 2.60 11.24
N LEU A 102 -2.32 2.04 12.33
CA LEU A 102 -0.89 1.97 12.63
C LEU A 102 -0.32 0.61 12.23
N ASP A 103 0.83 0.61 11.57
CA ASP A 103 1.61 -0.61 11.34
C ASP A 103 2.38 -1.05 12.60
N VAL A 104 3.11 -2.17 12.53
CA VAL A 104 3.96 -2.66 13.65
C VAL A 104 5.02 -1.66 14.14
N ARG A 105 5.28 -0.59 13.39
CA ARG A 105 6.22 0.48 13.75
C ARG A 105 5.52 1.77 14.19
N GLY A 106 4.20 1.72 14.41
CA GLY A 106 3.42 2.89 14.81
C GLY A 106 3.27 3.92 13.69
N ARG A 107 3.32 3.51 12.42
CA ARG A 107 3.23 4.43 11.27
C ARG A 107 1.87 4.33 10.60
N THR A 108 1.31 5.47 10.23
CA THR A 108 0.11 5.58 9.40
C THR A 108 0.44 5.49 7.92
N ALA A 109 -0.57 5.29 7.06
CA ALA A 109 -0.37 5.33 5.60
C ALA A 109 0.22 6.67 5.13
N LEU A 110 -0.26 7.77 5.71
CA LEU A 110 0.26 9.13 5.46
C LEU A 110 1.72 9.29 5.88
N MET A 111 2.11 8.76 7.04
CA MET A 111 3.50 8.78 7.49
C MET A 111 4.41 7.98 6.55
N ILE A 112 3.93 6.84 6.04
CA ILE A 112 4.68 6.03 5.07
C ILE A 112 4.83 6.76 3.73
N GLU A 113 3.77 7.39 3.21
CA GLU A 113 3.84 8.22 2.00
C GLU A 113 4.80 9.39 2.17
N GLY A 114 4.60 10.20 3.22
CA GLY A 114 5.45 11.37 3.48
C GLY A 114 6.91 11.00 3.67
N MET A 115 7.21 9.92 4.40
CA MET A 115 8.56 9.40 4.55
C MET A 115 9.16 8.97 3.21
N ARG A 116 8.40 8.26 2.36
CA ARG A 116 8.88 7.79 1.06
C ARG A 116 9.08 8.91 0.06
N ALA A 117 8.14 9.85 0.00
CA ALA A 117 8.24 11.04 -0.82
C ALA A 117 9.48 11.85 -0.42
N LEU A 118 9.72 11.99 0.90
CA LEU A 118 10.91 12.64 1.41
C LEU A 118 12.18 11.85 1.06
N MET A 119 12.21 10.53 1.25
CA MET A 119 13.33 9.67 0.85
C MET A 119 13.62 9.75 -0.65
N TRP A 120 12.60 9.80 -1.50
CA TRP A 120 12.77 9.88 -2.94
C TRP A 120 13.29 11.26 -3.37
N ALA A 121 12.77 12.33 -2.78
CA ALA A 121 13.28 13.69 -2.98
C ALA A 121 14.75 13.79 -2.53
N CYS A 122 15.08 13.21 -1.38
CA CYS A 122 16.43 13.09 -0.83
C CYS A 122 17.36 12.25 -1.72
N ALA A 123 16.87 11.14 -2.26
CA ALA A 123 17.65 10.27 -3.15
C ALA A 123 17.89 10.91 -4.52
N GLY A 124 16.92 11.68 -5.04
CA GLY A 124 16.99 12.38 -6.33
C GLY A 124 17.62 13.78 -6.27
N ALA A 125 18.13 14.21 -5.11
CA ALA A 125 18.64 15.57 -4.87
C ALA A 125 17.62 16.70 -5.15
N HIS A 126 16.32 16.40 -5.09
CA HIS A 126 15.23 17.37 -5.28
C HIS A 126 14.92 18.10 -3.96
N VAL A 127 15.82 19.01 -3.59
CA VAL A 127 15.80 19.78 -2.32
C VAL A 127 14.49 20.54 -2.10
N ASP A 128 13.91 21.11 -3.16
CA ASP A 128 12.70 21.93 -3.07
C ASP A 128 11.47 21.09 -2.68
N ILE A 129 11.33 19.90 -3.28
CA ILE A 129 10.26 18.94 -2.95
C ILE A 129 10.43 18.42 -1.53
N ALA A 130 11.66 18.12 -1.11
CA ALA A 130 11.95 17.71 0.26
C ALA A 130 11.56 18.80 1.27
N ARG A 131 11.84 20.07 0.96
CA ARG A 131 11.47 21.22 1.81
C ARG A 131 9.95 21.37 1.92
N GLU A 132 9.21 21.27 0.83
CA GLU A 132 7.75 21.33 0.86
C GLU A 132 7.14 20.18 1.67
N LEU A 133 7.69 18.97 1.54
CA LEU A 133 7.23 17.80 2.32
C LEU A 133 7.53 17.95 3.82
N LEU A 134 8.66 18.56 4.18
CA LEU A 134 8.99 18.89 5.58
C LEU A 134 8.01 19.92 6.15
N VAL A 135 7.69 20.95 5.38
CA VAL A 135 6.69 21.98 5.77
C VAL A 135 5.30 21.36 5.89
N ALA A 136 4.97 20.37 5.06
CA ALA A 136 3.72 19.60 5.15
C ALA A 136 3.65 18.61 6.34
N GLY A 137 4.69 18.55 7.19
CA GLY A 137 4.72 17.71 8.38
C GLY A 137 5.20 16.28 8.15
N ALA A 138 5.99 16.03 7.09
CA ALA A 138 6.59 14.72 6.88
C ALA A 138 7.52 14.33 8.05
N VAL A 139 7.39 13.09 8.53
CA VAL A 139 8.18 12.59 9.65
C VAL A 139 9.61 12.31 9.21
N VAL A 140 10.53 13.20 9.58
CA VAL A 140 11.95 13.17 9.16
C VAL A 140 12.73 11.98 9.73
N ASN A 141 12.37 11.57 10.95
CA ASN A 141 13.02 10.49 11.69
C ASN A 141 12.36 9.12 11.47
N ALA A 142 11.42 9.01 10.53
CA ALA A 142 10.78 7.75 10.26
C ALA A 142 11.78 6.79 9.59
N LEU A 143 11.85 5.56 10.12
CA LEU A 143 12.76 4.52 9.65
C LEU A 143 12.08 3.70 8.56
N ASP A 144 12.77 3.52 7.42
CA ASP A 144 12.38 2.58 6.37
C ASP A 144 12.62 1.12 6.82
N GLU A 145 12.22 0.14 6.00
CA GLU A 145 12.39 -1.29 6.31
C GLU A 145 13.84 -1.70 6.59
N LYS A 146 14.82 -1.01 6.00
CA LYS A 146 16.26 -1.19 6.19
C LYS A 146 16.80 -0.43 7.41
N GLY A 147 15.94 0.28 8.15
CA GLY A 147 16.34 1.10 9.29
C GLY A 147 16.95 2.44 8.88
N MET A 148 16.71 2.89 7.65
CA MET A 148 17.28 4.13 7.12
C MET A 148 16.30 5.28 7.29
N THR A 149 16.81 6.46 7.66
CA THR A 149 16.04 7.71 7.62
C THR A 149 16.23 8.41 6.27
N ALA A 150 15.38 9.40 5.95
CA ALA A 150 15.57 10.22 4.76
C ALA A 150 16.95 10.90 4.74
N LEU A 151 17.47 11.30 5.91
CA LEU A 151 18.80 11.90 6.05
C LEU A 151 19.93 10.90 5.73
N MET A 152 19.77 9.62 6.08
CA MET A 152 20.75 8.60 5.72
C MET A 152 20.81 8.38 4.20
N TYR A 153 19.68 8.54 3.50
CA TYR A 153 19.63 8.52 2.04
C TYR A 153 20.32 9.73 1.40
N THR A 154 20.19 10.94 1.95
CA THR A 154 20.93 12.12 1.46
C THR A 154 22.44 11.97 1.68
N ALA A 155 22.82 11.43 2.85
CA ALA A 155 24.22 11.18 3.18
C ALA A 155 24.84 10.11 2.26
N ALA A 156 24.10 9.04 1.95
CA ALA A 156 24.55 8.00 1.02
C ALA A 156 24.71 8.51 -0.43
N ASN A 157 23.84 9.44 -0.86
CA ASN A 157 23.89 10.02 -2.22
C ASN A 157 24.75 11.29 -2.31
N GLY A 158 25.51 11.65 -1.27
CA GLY A 158 26.45 12.79 -1.30
C GLY A 158 25.79 14.17 -1.41
N SER A 159 24.47 14.26 -1.21
CA SER A 159 23.71 15.51 -1.28
C SER A 159 23.81 16.26 0.06
N LEU A 160 24.95 16.92 0.29
CA LEU A 160 25.25 17.68 1.52
C LEU A 160 24.32 18.90 1.74
N SER A 161 23.58 19.33 0.72
CA SER A 161 22.84 20.60 0.69
C SER A 161 21.54 20.62 1.50
N THR A 162 21.01 19.44 1.89
CA THR A 162 19.75 19.31 2.65
C THR A 162 19.95 19.23 4.17
N VAL A 163 21.20 19.19 4.66
CA VAL A 163 21.55 18.90 6.06
C VAL A 163 21.86 20.17 6.86
N ARG A 164 21.13 21.26 6.63
CA ARG A 164 21.26 22.49 7.45
C ARG A 164 19.95 22.88 8.11
#